data_AF-A0A2W2KX44-F1
#
_entry.id   AF-A0A2W2KX44-F1
#
_cell.length_a   1.000
_cell.length_b   1.000
_cell.length_c   1.000
_cell.angle_alpha   90.00
_cell.angle_beta   90.00
_cell.angle_gamma   90.00
#
_symmetry.space_group_name_H-M   'P 1'
#
loop_
_entity.id
_entity.type
_entity.pdbx_description
1 polymer ?
#
loop_
_entity_poly.entity_id
_entity_poly.type
_entity_poly.pdbx_seq_one_letter_code
_entity_poly.pdbx_strand_id
1 'polypeptide(L)'
;MDAHEVNRFRAKLALYVADVFASVPRKDQRAKGDCYLRGLMLDGRRKSIQAMASRLPDGNEQNLQQFVNQSTWDPVPVQRRICERMLPLINPMAWVIDDVSVPKDGRMSVAVAPQYCGALGKRANCQVAVSVHAASDTASCPLQWRLFLPKEWAADTERRALARVPPEVTHREKWRLALDMLDTLAGWGMTPPVVVADAAYGTNAHLRAGLAERGIDYVLAVRADVTAHPFDAKPV
;
A
#
# COMPACT_ATOMS: atom_id res chain seq x y z
N MET A 1 -8.58 21.15 -6.36
CA MET A 1 -9.19 21.19 -7.70
C MET A 1 -10.67 21.38 -7.53
N ASP A 2 -11.16 22.50 -8.06
CA ASP A 2 -12.59 22.71 -8.17
C ASP A 2 -13.21 21.75 -9.22
N ALA A 3 -14.53 21.73 -9.31
CA ALA A 3 -15.24 20.87 -10.26
C ALA A 3 -14.92 21.20 -11.74
N HIS A 4 -14.53 22.44 -12.05
CA HIS A 4 -14.16 22.85 -13.41
C HIS A 4 -12.78 22.27 -13.80
N GLU A 5 -11.82 22.23 -12.89
CA GLU A 5 -10.52 21.62 -13.13
C GLU A 5 -10.63 20.10 -13.31
N VAL A 6 -11.43 19.43 -12.48
CA VAL A 6 -11.73 18.00 -12.65
C VAL A 6 -12.41 17.75 -14.00
N ASN A 7 -13.29 18.66 -14.46
CA ASN A 7 -13.91 18.58 -15.78
C ASN A 7 -12.91 18.75 -16.93
N ARG A 8 -11.89 19.62 -16.80
CA ARG A 8 -10.81 19.75 -17.81
C ARG A 8 -10.01 18.46 -17.98
N PHE A 9 -9.81 17.70 -16.91
CA PHE A 9 -9.13 16.40 -16.97
C PHE A 9 -10.08 15.22 -17.18
N ARG A 10 -11.40 15.44 -17.24
CA ARG A 10 -12.39 14.37 -17.21
C ARG A 10 -12.22 13.34 -18.31
N ALA A 11 -11.87 13.76 -19.53
CA ALA A 11 -11.59 12.82 -20.62
C ALA A 11 -10.34 11.97 -20.35
N LYS A 12 -9.25 12.60 -19.89
CA LYS A 12 -8.00 11.89 -19.52
C LYS A 12 -8.21 10.96 -18.32
N LEU A 13 -8.96 11.42 -17.32
CA LEU A 13 -9.33 10.63 -16.15
C LEU A 13 -10.22 9.44 -16.55
N ALA A 14 -11.23 9.65 -17.40
CA ALA A 14 -12.09 8.59 -17.87
C ALA A 14 -11.30 7.51 -18.65
N LEU A 15 -10.36 7.91 -19.50
CA LEU A 15 -9.46 6.98 -20.20
C LEU A 15 -8.57 6.23 -19.21
N TYR A 16 -8.00 6.92 -18.23
CA TYR A 16 -7.20 6.30 -17.16
C TYR A 16 -8.02 5.27 -16.39
N VAL A 17 -9.23 5.64 -15.95
CA VAL A 17 -10.16 4.77 -15.21
C VAL A 17 -10.56 3.56 -16.04
N ALA A 18 -10.93 3.76 -17.31
CA ALA A 18 -11.29 2.68 -18.21
C ALA A 18 -10.16 1.66 -18.37
N ASP A 19 -8.91 2.13 -18.41
CA ASP A 19 -7.72 1.29 -18.50
C ASP A 19 -7.43 0.55 -17.19
N VAL A 20 -7.30 1.25 -16.05
CA VAL A 20 -6.93 0.62 -14.77
C VAL A 20 -8.01 -0.30 -14.22
N PHE A 21 -9.28 -0.02 -14.47
CA PHE A 21 -10.40 -0.88 -14.07
C PHE A 21 -10.88 -1.83 -15.17
N ALA A 22 -10.16 -1.97 -16.30
CA ALA A 22 -10.55 -2.86 -17.39
C ALA A 22 -10.75 -4.32 -16.94
N SER A 23 -9.96 -4.76 -15.96
CA SER A 23 -10.02 -6.09 -15.35
C SER A 23 -11.25 -6.33 -14.49
N VAL A 24 -11.94 -5.29 -14.03
CA VAL A 24 -13.15 -5.42 -13.21
C VAL A 24 -14.32 -5.83 -14.11
N PRO A 25 -14.93 -7.03 -13.95
CA PRO A 25 -15.84 -7.58 -14.96
C PRO A 25 -17.14 -6.78 -15.12
N ARG A 26 -17.72 -6.31 -14.01
CA ARG A 26 -19.03 -5.68 -14.03
C ARG A 26 -18.94 -4.19 -14.36
N LYS A 27 -19.74 -3.74 -15.33
CA LYS A 27 -19.78 -2.35 -15.79
C LYS A 27 -20.18 -1.38 -14.68
N ASP A 28 -21.10 -1.77 -13.80
CA ASP A 28 -21.55 -0.96 -12.67
C ASP A 28 -20.44 -0.77 -11.62
N GLN A 29 -19.63 -1.80 -11.34
CA GLN A 29 -18.43 -1.66 -10.50
C GLN A 29 -17.42 -0.70 -11.11
N ARG A 30 -17.12 -0.81 -12.40
CA ARG A 30 -16.22 0.14 -13.10
C ARG A 30 -16.72 1.58 -13.02
N ALA A 31 -18.01 1.80 -13.21
CA ALA A 31 -18.62 3.12 -13.06
C ALA A 31 -18.50 3.68 -11.63
N LYS A 32 -18.53 2.82 -10.60
CA LYS A 32 -18.29 3.25 -9.22
C LYS A 32 -16.82 3.49 -8.90
N GLY A 33 -15.89 2.81 -9.57
CA GLY A 33 -14.47 3.16 -9.56
C GLY A 33 -14.21 4.57 -10.08
N ASP A 34 -14.81 4.94 -11.23
CA ASP A 34 -14.77 6.32 -11.76
C ASP A 34 -15.29 7.34 -10.75
N CYS A 35 -16.50 7.08 -10.23
CA CYS A 35 -17.17 7.96 -9.28
C CYS A 35 -16.33 8.16 -8.01
N TYR A 36 -15.76 7.08 -7.46
CA TYR A 36 -14.92 7.13 -6.27
C TYR A 36 -13.64 7.94 -6.49
N LEU A 37 -12.94 7.74 -7.61
CA LEU A 37 -11.72 8.50 -7.93
C LEU A 37 -12.01 9.99 -8.14
N ARG A 38 -13.09 10.34 -8.83
CA ARG A 38 -13.54 11.74 -8.90
C ARG A 38 -13.81 12.32 -7.52
N GLY A 39 -14.47 11.57 -6.64
CA GLY A 39 -14.71 11.97 -5.26
C GLY A 39 -13.43 12.27 -4.47
N LEU A 40 -12.39 11.45 -4.67
CA LEU A 40 -11.07 11.67 -4.06
C LEU A 40 -10.38 12.93 -4.59
N MET A 41 -10.56 13.26 -5.87
CA MET A 41 -9.95 14.43 -6.51
C MET A 41 -10.67 15.75 -6.22
N LEU A 42 -11.98 15.71 -5.90
CA LEU A 42 -12.75 16.90 -5.57
C LEU A 42 -12.28 17.56 -4.27
N ASP A 43 -12.28 18.88 -4.23
CA ASP A 43 -11.94 19.62 -3.02
C ASP A 43 -12.89 19.31 -1.85
N GLY A 44 -12.33 19.45 -0.65
CA GLY A 44 -13.05 19.33 0.61
C GLY A 44 -12.27 18.54 1.66
N ARG A 45 -12.24 19.10 2.87
CA ARG A 45 -11.46 18.59 4.01
C ARG A 45 -11.79 17.14 4.38
N ARG A 46 -13.06 16.74 4.25
CA ARG A 46 -13.53 15.38 4.55
C ARG A 46 -13.61 14.54 3.28
N LYS A 47 -12.87 13.44 3.26
CA LYS A 47 -12.84 12.41 2.20
C LYS A 47 -13.57 11.12 2.61
N SER A 48 -14.55 11.21 3.50
CA SER A 48 -15.44 10.09 3.82
C SER A 48 -16.37 9.80 2.64
N ILE A 49 -16.86 8.56 2.53
CA ILE A 49 -17.74 8.13 1.43
C ILE A 49 -18.96 9.04 1.31
N GLN A 50 -19.65 9.30 2.43
CA GLN A 50 -20.79 10.22 2.49
C GLN A 50 -20.45 11.62 1.94
N ALA A 51 -19.35 12.21 2.42
CA ALA A 51 -18.97 13.56 2.04
C ALA A 51 -18.49 13.67 0.59
N MET A 52 -17.91 12.60 0.03
CA MET A 52 -17.57 12.53 -1.40
C MET A 52 -18.83 12.34 -2.24
N ALA A 53 -19.72 11.43 -1.83
CA ALA A 53 -20.98 11.15 -2.53
C ALA A 53 -21.84 12.42 -2.66
N SER A 54 -21.96 13.22 -1.61
CA SER A 54 -22.78 14.45 -1.63
C SER A 54 -22.27 15.55 -2.56
N ARG A 55 -21.00 15.49 -2.99
CA ARG A 55 -20.39 16.47 -3.90
C ARG A 55 -20.40 16.02 -5.36
N LEU A 56 -20.74 14.76 -5.63
CA LEU A 56 -20.71 14.17 -6.97
C LEU A 56 -22.12 14.15 -7.55
N PRO A 57 -22.34 14.59 -8.81
CA PRO A 57 -23.66 14.55 -9.44
C PRO A 57 -24.27 13.14 -9.54
N ASP A 58 -23.43 12.12 -9.67
CA ASP A 58 -23.78 10.70 -9.74
C ASP A 58 -23.42 9.94 -8.45
N GLY A 59 -23.12 10.69 -7.38
CA GLY A 59 -22.73 10.16 -6.08
C GLY A 59 -23.91 9.50 -5.38
N ASN A 60 -23.66 8.30 -4.85
CA ASN A 60 -24.61 7.60 -3.99
C ASN A 60 -23.80 6.94 -2.86
N GLU A 61 -24.08 7.33 -1.62
CA GLU A 61 -23.33 6.90 -0.44
C GLU A 61 -23.29 5.37 -0.30
N GLN A 62 -24.46 4.72 -0.36
CA GLN A 62 -24.58 3.28 -0.20
C GLN A 62 -23.84 2.53 -1.31
N ASN A 63 -24.00 2.94 -2.57
CA ASN A 63 -23.34 2.29 -3.70
C ASN A 63 -21.81 2.45 -3.64
N LEU A 64 -21.31 3.62 -3.25
CA LEU A 64 -19.87 3.84 -3.07
C LEU A 64 -19.32 3.05 -1.87
N GLN A 65 -20.09 2.95 -0.78
CA GLN A 65 -19.72 2.11 0.36
C GLN A 65 -19.65 0.64 -0.02
N GLN A 66 -20.63 0.14 -0.78
CA GLN A 66 -20.61 -1.22 -1.31
C GLN A 66 -19.42 -1.44 -2.22
N PHE A 67 -19.13 -0.51 -3.14
CA PHE A 67 -17.99 -0.61 -4.06
C PHE A 67 -16.65 -0.76 -3.32
N VAL A 68 -16.42 0.03 -2.26
CA VAL A 68 -15.16 0.05 -1.51
C VAL A 68 -15.02 -1.11 -0.51
N ASN A 69 -16.11 -1.55 0.13
CA ASN A 69 -16.04 -2.47 1.28
C ASN A 69 -16.56 -3.88 0.98
N GLN A 70 -17.60 -4.02 0.15
CA GLN A 70 -18.35 -5.28 0.01
C GLN A 70 -18.28 -5.87 -1.39
N SER A 71 -17.77 -5.11 -2.36
CA SER A 71 -17.74 -5.50 -3.75
C SER A 71 -16.71 -6.60 -3.98
N THR A 72 -17.06 -7.57 -4.81
CA THR A 72 -16.27 -8.81 -5.01
C THR A 72 -15.16 -8.66 -6.06
N TRP A 73 -14.82 -7.46 -6.50
CA TRP A 73 -13.78 -7.28 -7.51
C TRP A 73 -12.40 -7.50 -6.89
N ASP A 74 -11.53 -8.18 -7.63
CA ASP A 74 -10.16 -8.42 -7.21
C ASP A 74 -9.31 -7.16 -7.45
N PRO A 75 -8.69 -6.57 -6.40
CA PRO A 75 -7.84 -5.40 -6.56
C PRO A 75 -6.48 -5.69 -7.20
N VAL A 76 -6.03 -6.95 -7.23
CA VAL A 76 -4.68 -7.30 -7.71
C VAL A 76 -4.46 -6.93 -9.18
N PRO A 77 -5.34 -7.27 -10.14
CA PRO A 77 -5.18 -6.85 -11.53
C PRO A 77 -5.22 -5.32 -11.71
N VAL A 78 -6.00 -4.60 -10.90
CA VAL A 78 -6.07 -3.13 -10.93
C VAL A 78 -4.74 -2.53 -10.45
N GLN A 79 -4.19 -3.02 -9.35
CA GLN A 79 -2.88 -2.59 -8.84
C GLN A 79 -1.77 -2.89 -9.85
N ARG A 80 -1.73 -4.11 -10.42
CA ARG A 80 -0.79 -4.48 -11.47
C ARG A 80 -0.86 -3.50 -12.64
N ARG A 81 -2.07 -3.17 -13.11
CA ARG A 81 -2.23 -2.25 -14.24
C ARG A 81 -1.75 -0.83 -13.92
N ILE A 82 -1.95 -0.37 -12.68
CA ILE A 82 -1.38 0.90 -12.22
C ILE A 82 0.15 0.84 -12.29
N CYS A 83 0.78 -0.21 -11.78
CA CYS A 83 2.25 -0.36 -11.83
C CYS A 83 2.78 -0.40 -13.27
N GLU A 84 2.16 -1.16 -14.17
CA GLU A 84 2.53 -1.23 -15.59
C GLU A 84 2.51 0.16 -16.27
N ARG A 85 1.56 1.02 -15.90
CA ARG A 85 1.48 2.39 -16.41
C ARG A 85 2.49 3.31 -15.78
N MET A 86 2.68 3.22 -14.46
CA MET A 86 3.46 4.20 -13.71
C MET A 86 4.96 3.96 -13.81
N LEU A 87 5.43 2.71 -13.89
CA LEU A 87 6.86 2.41 -13.94
C LEU A 87 7.58 3.12 -15.11
N PRO A 88 7.10 3.08 -16.36
CA PRO A 88 7.73 3.80 -17.47
C PRO A 88 7.68 5.33 -17.31
N LEU A 89 6.64 5.86 -16.65
CA LEU A 89 6.46 7.30 -16.44
C LEU A 89 7.37 7.85 -15.34
N ILE A 90 7.55 7.08 -14.26
CA ILE A 90 8.44 7.44 -13.16
C ILE A 90 9.89 7.22 -13.55
N ASN A 91 10.17 6.19 -14.36
CA ASN A 91 11.51 5.71 -14.69
C ASN A 91 12.39 5.64 -13.42
N PRO A 92 12.02 4.79 -12.44
CA PRO A 92 12.58 4.85 -11.11
C PRO A 92 14.08 4.57 -11.12
N MET A 93 14.81 5.31 -10.28
CA MET A 93 16.20 5.02 -9.96
C MET A 93 16.32 4.02 -8.80
N ALA A 94 15.28 3.88 -7.98
CA ALA A 94 15.24 2.94 -6.87
C ALA A 94 13.80 2.51 -6.55
N TRP A 95 13.67 1.37 -5.89
CA TRP A 95 12.46 1.01 -5.16
C TRP A 95 12.69 1.19 -3.66
N VAL A 96 11.81 1.94 -3.00
CA VAL A 96 11.89 2.28 -1.58
C VAL A 96 10.99 1.36 -0.77
N ILE A 97 11.52 0.73 0.28
CA ILE A 97 10.72 0.05 1.31
C ILE A 97 10.53 0.99 2.48
N ASP A 98 9.28 1.24 2.88
CA ASP A 98 8.96 2.08 4.04
C ASP A 98 7.64 1.67 4.72
N ASP A 99 7.50 2.10 5.97
CA ASP A 99 6.29 1.99 6.78
C ASP A 99 5.46 3.28 6.71
N VAL A 100 4.17 3.12 6.41
CA VAL A 100 3.19 4.20 6.54
C VAL A 100 2.28 3.92 7.74
N SER A 101 2.36 4.78 8.75
CA SER A 101 1.51 4.67 9.95
C SER A 101 0.32 5.64 9.89
N VAL A 102 -0.88 5.15 10.21
CA VAL A 102 -2.09 5.96 10.31
C VAL A 102 -2.61 5.92 11.75
N PRO A 103 -2.58 7.03 12.50
CA PRO A 103 -3.16 7.11 13.84
C PRO A 103 -4.62 6.71 13.85
N LYS A 104 -5.03 5.97 14.88
CA LYS A 104 -6.41 5.48 15.03
C LYS A 104 -6.84 5.50 16.49
N ASP A 105 -8.12 5.76 16.69
CA ASP A 105 -8.79 5.58 17.96
C ASP A 105 -9.56 4.24 17.99
N GLY A 106 -9.72 3.70 19.19
CA GLY A 106 -10.45 2.45 19.42
C GLY A 106 -9.70 1.18 19.03
N ARG A 107 -10.41 0.05 19.08
CA ARG A 107 -9.85 -1.30 18.94
C ARG A 107 -10.36 -2.07 17.70
N MET A 108 -11.33 -1.56 16.96
CA MET A 108 -11.97 -2.36 15.89
C MET A 108 -11.45 -2.06 14.47
N SER A 109 -10.62 -1.04 14.27
CA SER A 109 -9.92 -0.87 12.99
C SER A 109 -8.94 -2.03 12.80
N VAL A 110 -9.06 -2.79 11.70
CA VAL A 110 -8.22 -3.97 11.43
C VAL A 110 -6.75 -3.68 11.68
N ALA A 111 -6.05 -4.54 12.40
CA ALA A 111 -4.62 -4.41 12.71
C ALA A 111 -4.21 -3.17 13.53
N VAL A 112 -5.15 -2.44 14.15
CA VAL A 112 -4.81 -1.31 15.03
C VAL A 112 -4.23 -1.79 16.36
N ALA A 113 -3.04 -1.30 16.71
CA ALA A 113 -2.40 -1.61 17.98
C ALA A 113 -1.44 -0.49 18.42
N PRO A 114 -1.02 -0.47 19.70
CA PRO A 114 0.08 0.40 20.15
C PRO A 114 1.40 0.03 19.46
N GLN A 115 1.86 0.87 18.55
CA GLN A 115 3.06 0.68 17.72
C GLN A 115 3.76 2.03 17.51
N TYR A 116 5.01 2.03 17.04
CA TYR A 116 5.65 3.30 16.66
C TYR A 116 4.90 3.90 15.47
N CYS A 117 4.42 5.13 15.63
CA CYS A 117 3.68 5.87 14.63
C CYS A 117 4.55 7.02 14.13
N GLY A 118 5.10 6.89 12.92
CA GLY A 118 5.94 7.92 12.31
C GLY A 118 5.25 9.28 12.21
N ALA A 119 3.94 9.29 11.91
CA ALA A 119 3.15 10.52 11.83
C ALA A 119 3.05 11.29 13.16
N LEU A 120 3.25 10.61 14.29
CA LEU A 120 3.22 11.21 15.64
C LEU A 120 4.59 11.22 16.33
N GLY A 121 5.63 10.66 15.70
CA GLY A 121 6.98 10.53 16.25
C GLY A 121 7.08 9.69 17.53
N LYS A 122 6.06 8.91 17.88
CA LYS A 122 5.97 8.18 19.15
C LYS A 122 5.18 6.89 19.04
N ARG A 123 5.26 6.06 20.08
CA ARG A 123 4.38 4.90 20.22
C ARG A 123 2.94 5.38 20.44
N ALA A 124 2.02 4.97 19.57
CA ALA A 124 0.62 5.36 19.61
C ALA A 124 -0.25 4.22 19.02
N ASN A 125 -1.54 4.26 19.31
CA ASN A 125 -2.48 3.36 18.67
C ASN A 125 -2.61 3.72 17.19
N CYS A 126 -2.17 2.84 16.30
CA CYS A 126 -2.15 3.10 14.88
C CYS A 126 -2.24 1.80 14.06
N GLN A 127 -2.63 1.97 12.79
CA GLN A 127 -2.40 0.98 11.75
C GLN A 127 -1.05 1.26 11.10
N VAL A 128 -0.34 0.21 10.69
CA VAL A 128 0.91 0.35 9.93
C VAL A 128 0.80 -0.49 8.66
N ALA A 129 1.09 0.11 7.52
CA ALA A 129 1.25 -0.58 6.25
C ALA A 129 2.73 -0.57 5.86
N VAL A 130 3.25 -1.72 5.44
CA VAL A 130 4.55 -1.81 4.77
C VAL A 130 4.31 -1.57 3.30
N SER A 131 5.17 -0.81 2.64
CA SER A 131 5.00 -0.42 1.24
C SER A 131 6.30 -0.51 0.44
N VAL A 132 6.17 -0.78 -0.85
CA VAL A 132 7.23 -0.66 -1.87
C VAL A 132 6.82 0.44 -2.83
N HIS A 133 7.68 1.43 -3.01
CA HIS A 133 7.47 2.58 -3.88
C HIS A 133 8.51 2.62 -4.99
N ALA A 134 8.11 2.87 -6.23
CA ALA A 134 9.03 3.34 -7.26
C ALA A 134 9.38 4.80 -6.98
N ALA A 135 10.66 5.16 -7.07
CA ALA A 135 11.12 6.53 -6.85
C ALA A 135 12.19 6.95 -7.89
N SER A 136 12.04 8.17 -8.38
CA SER A 136 13.05 8.95 -9.07
C SER A 136 13.30 10.27 -8.32
N ASP A 137 14.14 11.13 -8.88
CA ASP A 137 14.41 12.48 -8.37
C ASP A 137 13.18 13.41 -8.43
N THR A 138 12.24 13.13 -9.34
CA THR A 138 11.12 14.01 -9.65
C THR A 138 9.77 13.44 -9.24
N ALA A 139 9.66 12.13 -8.99
CA ALA A 139 8.39 11.49 -8.71
C ALA A 139 8.51 10.19 -7.91
N SER A 140 7.43 9.82 -7.22
CA SER A 140 7.29 8.50 -6.60
C SER A 140 5.88 7.94 -6.77
N CYS A 141 5.78 6.61 -6.78
CA CYS A 141 4.51 5.90 -6.88
C CYS A 141 4.52 4.63 -6.02
N PRO A 142 3.54 4.40 -5.14
CA PRO A 142 3.41 3.11 -4.46
C PRO A 142 3.12 2.01 -5.49
N LEU A 143 3.89 0.93 -5.43
CA LEU A 143 3.73 -0.26 -6.29
C LEU A 143 2.94 -1.36 -5.59
N GLN A 144 3.25 -1.58 -4.31
CA GLN A 144 2.61 -2.58 -3.46
C GLN A 144 2.56 -2.05 -2.03
N TRP A 145 1.48 -2.32 -1.30
CA TRP A 145 1.42 -2.14 0.16
C TRP A 145 0.67 -3.29 0.84
N ARG A 146 1.07 -3.64 2.07
CA ARG A 146 0.39 -4.64 2.91
C ARG A 146 0.21 -4.11 4.32
N LEU A 147 -0.98 -4.31 4.87
CA LEU A 147 -1.25 -3.97 6.26
C LEU A 147 -0.51 -4.96 7.16
N PHE A 148 0.32 -4.46 8.08
CA PHE A 148 1.01 -5.28 9.05
C PHE A 148 0.04 -5.70 10.15
N LEU A 149 -0.21 -7.01 10.31
CA LEU A 149 -1.06 -7.55 11.37
C LEU A 149 -0.23 -7.83 12.65
N PRO A 150 -0.45 -7.11 13.77
CA PRO A 150 0.26 -7.36 15.02
C PRO A 150 -0.05 -8.75 15.59
N LYS A 151 0.88 -9.32 16.38
CA LYS A 151 0.69 -10.63 17.03
C LYS A 151 -0.57 -10.69 17.90
N GLU A 152 -0.87 -9.61 18.62
CA GLU A 152 -2.09 -9.51 19.43
C GLU A 152 -3.38 -9.63 18.61
N TRP A 153 -3.39 -9.14 17.36
CA TRP A 153 -4.52 -9.31 16.46
C TRP A 153 -4.59 -10.73 15.92
N ALA A 154 -3.45 -11.30 15.53
CA ALA A 154 -3.39 -12.65 15.00
C ALA A 154 -3.90 -13.69 16.01
N ALA A 155 -3.69 -13.46 17.31
CA ALA A 155 -4.12 -14.31 18.41
C ALA A 155 -5.61 -14.10 18.83
N ASP A 156 -6.26 -13.03 18.40
CA ASP A 156 -7.63 -12.68 18.80
C ASP A 156 -8.64 -13.09 17.71
N THR A 157 -9.07 -14.36 17.76
CA THR A 157 -9.98 -14.96 16.77
C THR A 157 -11.33 -14.25 16.70
N GLU A 158 -11.89 -13.83 17.84
CA GLU A 158 -13.17 -13.12 17.91
C GLU A 158 -13.07 -11.75 17.23
N ARG A 159 -12.05 -10.96 17.58
CA ARG A 159 -11.83 -9.63 16.97
C ARG A 159 -11.54 -9.74 15.47
N ARG A 160 -10.81 -10.77 15.03
CA ARG A 160 -10.58 -11.06 13.61
C ARG A 160 -11.88 -11.36 12.87
N ALA A 161 -12.75 -12.19 13.45
CA ALA A 161 -14.03 -12.54 12.86
C ALA A 161 -14.96 -11.32 12.74
N LEU A 162 -15.08 -10.53 13.82
CA LEU A 162 -15.90 -9.31 13.83
C LEU A 162 -15.43 -8.27 12.82
N ALA A 163 -14.11 -8.11 12.68
CA ALA A 163 -13.50 -7.18 11.73
C ALA A 163 -13.34 -7.76 10.31
N ARG A 164 -13.79 -9.00 10.08
CA ARG A 164 -13.73 -9.73 8.79
C ARG A 164 -12.32 -9.86 8.22
N VAL A 165 -11.34 -10.09 9.07
CA VAL A 165 -9.97 -10.40 8.65
C VAL A 165 -9.96 -11.78 8.00
N PRO A 166 -9.47 -11.94 6.75
CA PRO A 166 -9.42 -13.25 6.12
C PRO A 166 -8.58 -14.27 6.92
N PRO A 167 -8.96 -15.56 6.93
CA PRO A 167 -8.30 -16.57 7.76
C PRO A 167 -6.81 -16.76 7.43
N GLU A 168 -6.44 -16.63 6.16
CA GLU A 168 -5.07 -16.72 5.66
C GLU A 168 -4.18 -15.55 6.09
N VAL A 169 -4.76 -14.41 6.47
CA VAL A 169 -4.01 -13.25 6.95
C VAL A 169 -3.61 -13.47 8.40
N THR A 170 -2.33 -13.76 8.61
CA THR A 170 -1.71 -13.99 9.92
C THR A 170 -0.59 -12.99 10.19
N HIS A 171 -0.05 -13.00 11.41
CA HIS A 171 1.11 -12.18 11.72
C HIS A 171 2.30 -12.58 10.85
N ARG A 172 2.93 -11.59 10.23
CA ARG A 172 4.14 -11.75 9.44
C ARG A 172 5.05 -10.56 9.68
N GLU A 173 6.33 -10.82 9.85
CA GLU A 173 7.32 -9.77 10.09
C GLU A 173 7.36 -8.80 8.91
N LYS A 174 7.56 -7.51 9.20
CA LYS A 174 7.56 -6.46 8.17
C LYS A 174 8.58 -6.69 7.06
N TRP A 175 9.77 -7.17 7.40
CA TRP A 175 10.80 -7.51 6.41
C TRP A 175 10.37 -8.65 5.47
N ARG A 176 9.60 -9.64 5.98
CA ARG A 176 9.05 -10.71 5.15
C ARG A 176 7.93 -10.19 4.26
N LEU A 177 7.08 -9.31 4.77
CA LEU A 177 6.09 -8.62 3.94
C LEU A 177 6.77 -7.86 2.80
N ALA A 178 7.88 -7.16 3.06
CA ALA A 178 8.63 -6.48 2.02
C ALA A 178 9.14 -7.45 0.94
N LEU A 179 9.72 -8.58 1.32
CA LEU A 179 10.16 -9.61 0.36
C LEU A 179 8.98 -10.21 -0.42
N ASP A 180 7.85 -10.52 0.22
CA ASP A 180 6.66 -11.03 -0.47
C ASP A 180 6.12 -10.03 -1.50
N MET A 181 6.19 -8.74 -1.21
CA MET A 181 5.79 -7.68 -2.13
C MET A 181 6.74 -7.62 -3.34
N LEU A 182 8.05 -7.76 -3.11
CA LEU A 182 9.03 -7.85 -4.19
C LEU A 182 8.81 -9.10 -5.05
N ASP A 183 8.52 -10.25 -4.44
CA ASP A 183 8.20 -11.49 -5.14
C ASP A 183 6.91 -11.36 -5.98
N THR A 184 5.91 -10.66 -5.44
CA THR A 184 4.66 -10.36 -6.17
C THR A 184 4.94 -9.50 -7.40
N LEU A 185 5.74 -8.44 -7.25
CA LEU A 185 6.12 -7.54 -8.35
C LEU A 185 6.98 -8.26 -9.41
N ALA A 186 7.92 -9.11 -8.97
CA ALA A 186 8.71 -9.95 -9.86
C ALA A 186 7.84 -10.94 -10.64
N GLY A 187 6.80 -11.50 -10.01
CA GLY A 187 5.80 -12.33 -10.67
C GLY A 187 4.96 -11.58 -11.73
N TRP A 188 4.93 -10.24 -11.68
CA TRP A 188 4.36 -9.40 -12.75
C TRP A 188 5.39 -8.98 -13.80
N GLY A 189 6.63 -9.45 -13.72
CA GLY A 189 7.73 -9.09 -14.61
C GLY A 189 8.34 -7.72 -14.29
N MET A 190 8.14 -7.20 -13.08
CA MET A 190 8.68 -5.91 -12.64
C MET A 190 9.87 -6.14 -11.73
N THR A 191 11.02 -5.53 -12.05
CA THR A 191 12.23 -5.63 -11.24
C THR A 191 12.71 -4.25 -10.80
N PRO A 192 13.22 -4.12 -9.55
CA PRO A 192 13.86 -2.89 -9.11
C PRO A 192 15.23 -2.72 -9.79
N PRO A 193 15.67 -1.48 -10.08
CA PRO A 193 17.07 -1.21 -10.38
C PRO A 193 17.96 -1.39 -9.15
N VAL A 194 17.47 -0.96 -7.98
CA VAL A 194 18.08 -1.13 -6.65
C VAL A 194 16.98 -0.96 -5.61
N VAL A 195 17.09 -1.67 -4.48
CA VAL A 195 16.21 -1.49 -3.32
C VAL A 195 16.88 -0.60 -2.28
N VAL A 196 16.13 0.37 -1.76
CA VAL A 196 16.59 1.25 -0.67
C VAL A 196 15.62 1.23 0.49
N ALA A 197 16.15 1.37 1.70
CA ALA A 197 15.34 1.45 2.92
C ALA A 197 16.16 2.08 4.07
N ASP A 198 15.43 2.55 5.08
CA ASP A 198 16.00 3.14 6.28
C ASP A 198 16.65 2.09 7.22
N ALA A 199 17.13 2.55 8.38
CA ALA A 199 17.79 1.68 9.35
C ALA A 199 16.86 0.72 10.08
N ALA A 200 15.53 0.95 10.07
CA ALA A 200 14.56 0.03 10.65
C ALA A 200 14.47 -1.27 9.83
N TYR A 201 14.65 -1.16 8.51
CA TYR A 201 14.76 -2.31 7.61
C TYR A 201 16.21 -2.77 7.42
N GLY A 202 17.12 -1.83 7.17
CA GLY A 202 18.48 -2.16 6.75
C GLY A 202 19.34 -2.81 7.81
N THR A 203 19.04 -2.61 9.10
CA THR A 203 19.69 -3.35 10.20
C THR A 203 19.34 -4.85 10.19
N ASN A 204 18.22 -5.25 9.57
CA ASN A 204 17.77 -6.63 9.54
C ASN A 204 18.60 -7.50 8.58
N ALA A 205 19.42 -8.39 9.13
CA ALA A 205 20.28 -9.28 8.35
C ALA A 205 19.49 -10.24 7.44
N HIS A 206 18.30 -10.69 7.85
CA HIS A 206 17.46 -11.57 7.03
C HIS A 206 16.91 -10.86 5.80
N LEU A 207 16.57 -9.57 5.91
CA LEU A 207 16.17 -8.78 4.75
C LEU A 207 17.32 -8.67 3.74
N ARG A 208 18.52 -8.32 4.23
CA ARG A 208 19.72 -8.20 3.38
C ARG A 208 20.05 -9.50 2.66
N ALA A 209 20.02 -10.62 3.38
CA ALA A 209 20.21 -11.95 2.82
C ALA A 209 19.12 -12.28 1.79
N GLY A 210 17.84 -12.04 2.12
CA GLY A 210 16.72 -12.32 1.21
C GLY A 210 16.75 -11.50 -0.07
N LEU A 211 17.26 -10.26 -0.05
CA LEU A 211 17.50 -9.45 -1.25
C LEU A 211 18.65 -10.02 -2.09
N ALA A 212 19.77 -10.38 -1.44
CA ALA A 212 20.92 -10.98 -2.13
C ALA A 212 20.59 -12.32 -2.80
N GLU A 213 19.83 -13.19 -2.13
CA GLU A 213 19.33 -14.46 -2.69
C GLU A 213 18.49 -14.27 -3.94
N ARG A 214 17.78 -13.15 -4.05
CA ARG A 214 16.96 -12.78 -5.22
C ARG A 214 17.77 -12.07 -6.31
N GLY A 215 19.07 -11.86 -6.11
CA GLY A 215 19.92 -11.08 -7.01
C GLY A 215 19.50 -9.61 -7.11
N ILE A 216 18.89 -9.06 -6.06
CA ILE A 216 18.45 -7.66 -6.02
C ILE A 216 19.53 -6.83 -5.36
N ASP A 217 20.09 -5.86 -6.10
CA ASP A 217 21.00 -4.87 -5.56
C ASP A 217 20.30 -3.99 -4.53
N TYR A 218 21.00 -3.58 -3.47
CA TYR A 218 20.42 -2.75 -2.42
C TYR A 218 21.39 -1.74 -1.80
N VAL A 219 20.82 -0.63 -1.34
CA VAL A 219 21.49 0.36 -0.47
C VAL A 219 20.61 0.58 0.76
N LEU A 220 21.03 0.02 1.88
CA LEU A 220 20.24 0.00 3.11
C LEU A 220 20.99 0.72 4.22
N ALA A 221 20.33 1.66 4.88
CA ALA A 221 20.91 2.30 6.04
C ALA A 221 21.03 1.28 7.19
N VAL A 222 22.11 1.37 7.97
CA VAL A 222 22.29 0.59 9.19
C VAL A 222 22.55 1.53 10.35
N ARG A 223 22.20 1.12 11.56
CA ARG A 223 22.59 1.89 12.74
C ARG A 223 24.09 1.78 12.96
N ALA A 224 24.70 2.83 13.50
CA ALA A 224 26.15 2.89 13.73
C ALA A 224 26.65 1.88 14.77
N ASP A 225 25.76 1.34 15.61
CA ASP A 225 26.06 0.33 16.64
C ASP A 225 25.97 -1.12 16.13
N VAL A 226 25.74 -1.32 14.81
CA VAL A 226 25.60 -2.64 14.21
C VAL A 226 26.91 -3.08 13.56
N THR A 227 27.45 -4.20 14.02
CA THR A 227 28.55 -4.89 13.34
C THR A 227 28.00 -5.74 12.19
N ALA A 228 28.56 -5.59 11.00
CA ALA A 228 28.18 -6.37 9.83
C ALA A 228 29.07 -7.61 9.69
N HIS A 229 28.46 -8.79 9.69
CA HIS A 229 29.11 -10.08 9.47
C HIS A 229 28.44 -10.80 8.30
N PRO A 230 29.11 -11.80 7.69
CA PRO A 230 28.45 -12.77 6.83
C PRO A 230 27.21 -13.36 7.51
N PHE A 231 26.16 -13.65 6.75
CA PHE A 231 24.87 -14.03 7.30
C PHE A 231 24.91 -15.34 8.12
N ASP A 232 25.82 -16.25 7.77
CA ASP A 232 26.04 -17.55 8.41
C ASP A 232 27.12 -17.53 9.50
N ALA A 233 27.65 -16.34 9.86
CA ALA A 233 28.65 -16.21 10.91
C ALA A 233 28.11 -16.70 12.26
N LYS A 234 28.91 -17.55 12.93
CA LYS A 234 28.63 -18.04 14.29
C LYS A 234 29.51 -17.29 15.29
N PRO A 235 28.99 -16.95 16.48
CA PRO A 235 29.84 -16.47 17.57
C PRO A 235 30.93 -17.50 17.85
N VAL A 236 32.17 -17.02 17.96
CA VAL A 236 33.34 -17.83 18.35
C VAL A 236 33.38 -17.95 19.87
#